data_AF-A0A959EQD9-F1
#
_entry.id   AF-A0A959EQD9-F1
#
_cell.length_a   1.000
_cell.length_b   1.000
_cell.length_c   1.000
_cell.angle_alpha   90.00
_cell.angle_beta   90.00
_cell.angle_gamma   90.00
#
_symmetry.space_group_name_H-M   'P 1'
#
loop_
_entity.id
_entity.type
_entity.pdbx_description
1 polymer ?
#
loop_
_entity_poly.entity_id
_entity_poly.type
_entity_poly.pdbx_seq_one_letter_code
_entity_poly.pdbx_strand_id
1 'polypeptide(L)'
;EKREKADRADRTYWKPVSLAVGIVGFSMGGAWLLTGGLEALSLLLLLLTTASIGASLHGSVRQWGGSYPAGEYLLLIFCVALGFMADFSEIWGQSLAMLGYMAAVLISTATLHLLLARAFRIDRDTTLITATAALYGPVFVPQVASALGNRQIVFSGIAMGLLGYALGNYLGLGVAEL
;
A
#
# COMPACT_ATOMS: atom_id res chain seq x y z
N GLU A 1 -17.38 17.86 26.67
CA GLU A 1 -17.21 16.42 26.36
C GLU A 1 -17.22 16.04 24.87
N LYS A 2 -18.33 16.18 24.10
CA LYS A 2 -18.33 15.83 22.64
C LYS A 2 -17.31 16.64 21.80
N ARG A 3 -17.20 17.95 22.05
CA ARG A 3 -16.19 18.82 21.40
C ARG A 3 -14.75 18.50 21.79
N GLU A 4 -14.55 18.06 23.03
CA GLU A 4 -13.24 17.73 23.58
C GLU A 4 -12.73 16.34 23.11
N LYS A 5 -13.66 15.42 22.83
CA LYS A 5 -13.39 14.14 22.14
C LYS A 5 -13.08 14.36 20.66
N ALA A 6 -13.73 15.31 20.00
CA ALA A 6 -13.43 15.70 18.61
C ALA A 6 -12.04 16.34 18.48
N ASP A 7 -11.70 17.33 19.32
CA ASP A 7 -10.37 17.96 19.34
C ASP A 7 -9.23 16.96 19.59
N ARG A 8 -9.48 15.95 20.46
CA ARG A 8 -8.52 14.90 20.76
C ARG A 8 -8.37 13.91 19.61
N ALA A 9 -9.44 13.64 18.86
CA ALA A 9 -9.42 12.82 17.66
C ALA A 9 -8.66 13.56 16.53
N ASP A 10 -8.99 14.83 16.28
CA ASP A 10 -8.35 15.66 15.26
C ASP A 10 -6.83 15.71 15.49
N ARG A 11 -6.39 16.04 16.71
CA ARG A 11 -4.97 16.09 17.10
C ARG A 11 -4.23 14.75 16.95
N THR A 12 -4.96 13.64 16.90
CA THR A 12 -4.41 12.29 16.72
C THR A 12 -4.05 12.01 15.24
N TYR A 13 -4.80 12.56 14.27
CA TYR A 13 -4.55 12.34 12.83
C TYR A 13 -3.51 13.28 12.21
N TRP A 14 -3.37 14.51 12.73
CA TRP A 14 -2.43 15.49 12.16
C TRP A 14 -0.97 15.03 12.25
N LYS A 15 -0.58 14.32 13.31
CA LYS A 15 0.80 13.82 13.49
C LYS A 15 1.23 12.86 12.37
N PRO A 16 0.53 11.73 12.11
CA PRO A 16 0.91 10.82 11.03
C PRO A 16 0.85 11.48 9.65
N VAL A 17 -0.15 12.33 9.38
CA VAL A 17 -0.26 13.05 8.09
C VAL A 17 0.90 14.02 7.89
N SER A 18 1.25 14.81 8.91
CA SER A 18 2.38 15.75 8.83
C SER A 18 3.72 15.04 8.59
N LEU A 19 3.93 13.89 9.24
CA LEU A 19 5.11 13.06 9.02
C LEU A 19 5.13 12.52 7.59
N ALA A 20 4.00 12.02 7.07
CA ALA A 20 3.91 11.54 5.70
C ALA A 20 4.25 12.62 4.67
N VAL A 21 3.71 13.84 4.84
CA VAL A 21 4.05 15.00 4.00
C VAL A 21 5.53 15.36 4.11
N GLY A 22 6.09 15.33 5.32
CA GLY A 22 7.52 15.57 5.55
C GLY A 22 8.41 14.55 4.85
N ILE A 23 8.04 13.27 4.89
CA ILE A 23 8.75 12.19 4.19
C ILE A 23 8.69 12.39 2.68
N VAL A 24 7.53 12.73 2.12
CA VAL A 24 7.39 13.04 0.69
C VAL A 24 8.31 14.19 0.30
N GLY A 25 8.29 15.29 1.06
CA GLY A 25 9.17 16.45 0.82
C GLY A 25 10.66 16.09 0.90
N PHE A 26 11.05 15.29 1.89
CA PHE A 26 12.42 14.79 2.03
C PHE A 26 12.83 13.91 0.84
N SER A 27 11.98 13.00 0.41
CA SER A 27 12.26 12.11 -0.73
C SER A 27 12.32 12.87 -2.05
N MET A 28 11.44 13.84 -2.27
CA MET A 28 11.49 14.73 -3.44
C MET A 28 12.76 15.59 -3.44
N GLY A 29 13.12 16.18 -2.30
CA GLY A 29 14.34 16.98 -2.17
C GLY A 29 15.60 16.14 -2.36
N GLY A 30 15.64 14.94 -1.78
CA GLY A 30 16.73 13.99 -1.96
C GLY A 30 16.87 13.52 -3.42
N ALA A 31 15.77 13.24 -4.10
CA ALA A 31 15.78 12.92 -5.51
C ALA A 31 16.33 14.07 -6.35
N TRP A 32 15.79 15.28 -6.15
CA TRP A 32 16.23 16.47 -6.89
C TRP A 32 17.72 16.79 -6.68
N LEU A 33 18.24 16.64 -5.45
CA LEU A 33 19.65 16.92 -5.15
C LEU A 33 20.60 15.93 -5.83
N LEU A 34 20.20 14.67 -5.97
CA LEU A 34 21.05 13.60 -6.52
C LEU A 34 21.02 13.54 -8.05
N THR A 35 19.86 13.79 -8.67
CA THR A 35 19.68 13.66 -10.13
C THR A 35 19.53 15.00 -10.86
N GLY A 36 19.47 16.13 -10.15
CA GLY A 36 19.30 17.47 -10.75
C GLY A 36 17.90 17.73 -11.33
N GLY A 37 16.97 16.78 -11.20
CA GLY A 37 15.61 16.83 -11.74
C GLY A 37 14.72 15.73 -11.14
N LEU A 38 13.40 15.88 -11.27
CA LEU A 38 12.39 14.95 -10.73
C LEU A 38 12.10 13.76 -11.66
N GLU A 39 12.86 13.61 -12.75
CA GLU A 39 12.64 12.56 -13.76
C GLU A 39 12.97 11.16 -13.23
N ALA A 40 13.76 11.06 -12.16
CA ALA A 40 14.11 9.80 -11.50
C ALA A 40 13.01 9.29 -10.55
N LEU A 41 11.85 8.94 -11.12
CA LEU A 41 10.71 8.35 -10.41
C LEU A 41 11.13 7.09 -9.61
N SER A 42 12.01 6.25 -10.15
CA SER A 42 12.56 5.08 -9.47
C SER A 42 13.24 5.45 -8.15
N LEU A 43 14.12 6.45 -8.18
CA LEU A 43 14.87 6.90 -7.00
C LEU A 43 13.96 7.59 -5.97
N LEU A 44 12.97 8.35 -6.43
CA LEU A 44 11.95 8.94 -5.56
C LEU A 44 11.17 7.87 -4.80
N LEU A 45 10.66 6.84 -5.49
CA LEU A 45 9.89 5.76 -4.86
C LEU A 45 10.74 4.93 -3.89
N LEU A 46 12.01 4.68 -4.21
CA LEU A 46 12.95 4.01 -3.31
C LEU A 46 13.22 4.84 -2.05
N LEU A 47 13.53 6.14 -2.19
CA LEU A 47 13.74 7.03 -1.05
C LEU A 47 12.48 7.16 -0.20
N LEU A 48 11.32 7.28 -0.82
CA LEU A 48 10.03 7.35 -0.14
C LEU A 48 9.77 6.09 0.69
N THR A 49 9.96 4.92 0.07
CA THR A 49 9.76 3.63 0.74
C THR A 49 10.76 3.45 1.87
N THR A 50 12.04 3.76 1.64
CA THR A 50 13.11 3.64 2.64
C THR A 50 12.87 4.55 3.83
N ALA A 51 12.56 5.83 3.60
CA ALA A 51 12.29 6.79 4.65
C ALA A 51 11.02 6.45 5.44
N SER A 52 9.97 5.96 4.75
CA SER A 52 8.73 5.50 5.39
C SER A 52 8.96 4.28 6.30
N ILE A 53 9.73 3.29 5.84
CA ILE A 53 10.10 2.13 6.66
C ILE A 53 10.94 2.59 7.86
N GLY A 54 11.96 3.43 7.64
CA GLY A 54 12.81 3.97 8.71
C GLY A 54 12.01 4.72 9.77
N ALA A 55 11.06 5.55 9.36
CA ALA A 55 10.18 6.26 10.27
C ALA A 55 9.24 5.30 11.04
N SER A 56 8.74 4.24 10.39
CA SER A 56 7.87 3.23 11.01
C SER A 56 8.57 2.42 12.11
N LEU A 57 9.88 2.24 12.02
CA LEU A 57 10.68 1.55 13.05
C LEU A 57 10.89 2.40 14.31
N HIS A 58 10.68 3.71 14.23
CA HIS A 58 10.87 4.60 15.37
C HIS A 58 9.75 4.40 16.40
N GLY A 59 10.14 4.06 17.64
CA GLY A 59 9.19 3.68 18.72
C GLY A 59 8.11 4.72 19.01
N SER A 60 8.39 6.02 18.81
CA SER A 60 7.38 7.07 18.97
C SER A 60 6.31 7.01 17.88
N VAL A 61 6.71 6.83 16.61
CA VAL A 61 5.78 6.77 15.46
C VAL A 61 4.89 5.54 15.54
N ARG A 62 5.45 4.42 15.97
CA ARG A 62 4.71 3.15 16.13
C ARG A 62 3.61 3.20 17.19
N GLN A 63 3.72 4.11 18.16
CA GLN A 63 2.73 4.30 19.22
C GLN A 63 1.62 5.29 18.83
N TRP A 64 1.75 5.98 17.69
CA TRP A 64 0.72 6.92 17.26
C TRP A 64 -0.55 6.18 16.83
N GLY A 65 -1.67 6.54 17.46
CA GLY A 65 -2.99 6.15 16.98
C GLY A 65 -3.37 6.92 15.72
N GLY A 66 -4.33 6.41 14.95
CA GLY A 66 -4.93 7.14 13.82
C GLY A 66 -4.18 7.04 12.49
N SER A 67 -2.96 6.51 12.44
CA SER A 67 -2.20 6.34 11.19
C SER A 67 -2.91 5.46 10.17
N TYR A 68 -3.54 4.36 10.62
CA TYR A 68 -4.25 3.43 9.73
C TYR A 68 -5.53 4.06 9.13
N PRO A 69 -6.48 4.60 9.92
CA PRO A 69 -7.65 5.29 9.35
C PRO A 69 -7.30 6.49 8.46
N ALA A 70 -6.27 7.25 8.82
CA ALA A 70 -5.82 8.39 8.00
C ALA A 70 -5.27 7.92 6.64
N GLY A 71 -4.43 6.87 6.64
CA GLY A 71 -3.90 6.27 5.42
C GLY A 71 -5.00 5.68 4.53
N GLU A 72 -5.95 4.96 5.12
CA GLU A 72 -7.12 4.41 4.43
C GLU A 72 -7.95 5.51 3.76
N TYR A 73 -8.24 6.60 4.48
CA TYR A 73 -8.98 7.74 3.92
C TYR A 73 -8.26 8.40 2.73
N LEU A 74 -6.95 8.65 2.85
CA LEU A 74 -6.15 9.24 1.77
C LEU A 74 -6.07 8.31 0.56
N LEU A 75 -5.92 7.01 0.77
CA LEU A 75 -5.91 6.00 -0.29
C LEU A 75 -7.25 5.98 -1.03
N LEU A 76 -8.38 6.06 -0.32
CA LEU A 76 -9.70 6.12 -0.94
C LEU A 76 -9.89 7.39 -1.79
N ILE A 77 -9.47 8.56 -1.30
CA ILE A 77 -9.48 9.81 -2.09
C ILE A 77 -8.63 9.64 -3.35
N PHE A 78 -7.43 9.10 -3.21
CA PHE A 78 -6.52 8.85 -4.32
C PHE A 78 -7.15 7.91 -5.37
N CYS A 79 -7.73 6.79 -4.94
CA CYS A 79 -8.42 5.87 -5.83
C CYS A 79 -9.60 6.52 -6.57
N VAL A 80 -10.38 7.36 -5.87
CA VAL A 80 -11.48 8.11 -6.49
C VAL A 80 -10.95 9.09 -7.53
N ALA A 81 -9.92 9.86 -7.21
CA ALA A 81 -9.31 10.82 -8.14
C ALA A 81 -8.73 10.12 -9.38
N LEU A 82 -8.01 8.99 -9.20
CA LEU A 82 -7.52 8.18 -10.31
C LEU A 82 -8.66 7.63 -11.17
N GLY A 83 -9.75 7.16 -10.55
CA GLY A 83 -10.93 6.69 -11.26
C GLY A 83 -11.57 7.78 -12.13
N PHE A 84 -11.61 9.02 -11.65
CA PHE A 84 -12.08 10.17 -12.45
C PHE A 84 -11.16 10.56 -13.60
N MET A 85 -9.87 10.23 -13.51
CA MET A 85 -8.89 10.49 -14.57
C MET A 85 -8.90 9.40 -15.66
N ALA A 86 -9.57 8.26 -15.43
CA ALA A 86 -9.64 7.17 -16.38
C ALA A 86 -10.55 7.50 -17.57
N ASP A 87 -10.00 7.45 -18.78
CA ASP A 87 -10.76 7.64 -20.02
C ASP A 87 -11.12 6.29 -20.65
N PHE A 88 -12.42 5.99 -20.72
CA PHE A 88 -12.92 4.75 -21.33
C PHE A 88 -12.78 4.73 -22.86
N SER A 89 -12.62 5.88 -23.51
CA SER A 89 -12.41 5.94 -24.96
C SER A 89 -11.04 5.37 -25.36
N GLU A 90 -10.03 5.56 -24.51
CA GLU A 90 -8.69 4.97 -24.72
C GLU A 90 -8.74 3.44 -24.55
N ILE A 91 -9.61 2.94 -23.67
CA ILE A 91 -9.71 1.51 -23.34
C ILE A 91 -10.05 0.64 -24.56
N TRP A 92 -10.87 1.13 -25.48
CA TRP A 92 -11.33 0.37 -26.65
C TRP A 92 -10.25 0.11 -27.71
N GLY A 93 -9.05 0.68 -27.55
CA GLY A 93 -7.91 0.49 -28.46
C GLY A 93 -6.76 -0.31 -27.84
N GLN A 94 -5.56 0.29 -27.85
CA GLN A 94 -4.30 -0.30 -27.37
C GLN A 94 -4.39 -0.77 -25.91
N SER A 95 -5.26 -0.18 -25.11
CA SER A 95 -5.43 -0.51 -23.69
C SER A 95 -6.21 -1.80 -23.44
N LEU A 96 -6.90 -2.38 -24.43
CA LEU A 96 -7.52 -3.70 -24.26
C LEU A 96 -6.46 -4.80 -24.12
N ALA A 97 -5.35 -4.69 -24.85
CA ALA A 97 -4.20 -5.58 -24.68
C ALA A 97 -3.54 -5.39 -23.31
N MET A 98 -3.44 -4.14 -22.81
CA MET A 98 -2.96 -3.87 -21.46
C MET A 98 -3.90 -4.42 -20.39
N LEU A 99 -5.22 -4.29 -20.56
CA LEU A 99 -6.21 -4.90 -19.66
C LEU A 99 -6.08 -6.42 -19.64
N GLY A 100 -5.93 -7.06 -20.80
CA GLY A 100 -5.69 -8.50 -20.91
C GLY A 100 -4.40 -8.91 -20.21
N TYR A 101 -3.32 -8.13 -20.36
CA TYR A 101 -2.07 -8.35 -19.65
C TYR A 101 -2.22 -8.21 -18.14
N MET A 102 -2.87 -7.14 -17.65
CA MET A 102 -3.13 -6.95 -16.21
C MET A 102 -3.99 -8.09 -15.64
N ALA A 103 -5.02 -8.51 -16.36
CA ALA A 103 -5.85 -9.64 -15.96
C ALA A 103 -5.02 -10.93 -15.89
N ALA A 104 -4.16 -11.20 -16.87
CA ALA A 104 -3.26 -12.35 -16.87
C ALA A 104 -2.27 -12.31 -15.70
N VAL A 105 -1.68 -11.14 -15.41
CA VAL A 105 -0.78 -10.96 -14.26
C VAL A 105 -1.52 -11.17 -12.94
N LEU A 106 -2.72 -10.62 -12.77
CA LEU A 106 -3.52 -10.82 -11.55
C LEU A 106 -3.92 -12.29 -11.36
N ILE A 107 -4.44 -12.95 -12.40
CA ILE A 107 -4.85 -14.35 -12.33
C ILE A 107 -3.65 -15.27 -12.09
N SER A 108 -2.53 -15.04 -12.79
CA SER A 108 -1.31 -15.83 -12.60
C SER A 108 -0.73 -15.63 -11.20
N THR A 109 -0.70 -14.40 -10.68
CA THR A 109 -0.25 -14.10 -9.31
C THR A 109 -1.15 -14.78 -8.27
N ALA A 110 -2.47 -14.67 -8.43
CA ALA A 110 -3.43 -15.31 -7.52
C ALA A 110 -3.29 -16.84 -7.54
N THR A 111 -3.15 -17.43 -8.74
CA THR A 111 -2.98 -18.87 -8.91
C THR A 111 -1.65 -19.34 -8.32
N LEU A 112 -0.56 -18.62 -8.59
CA LEU A 112 0.76 -18.91 -8.03
C LEU A 112 0.72 -18.86 -6.50
N HIS A 113 0.11 -17.83 -5.91
CA HIS A 113 -0.06 -17.71 -4.46
C HIS A 113 -0.83 -18.90 -3.88
N LEU A 114 -1.94 -19.31 -4.50
CA LEU A 114 -2.73 -20.46 -4.07
C LEU A 114 -1.96 -21.78 -4.19
N LEU A 115 -1.19 -21.97 -5.28
CA LEU A 115 -0.37 -23.16 -5.48
C LEU A 115 0.75 -23.24 -4.44
N LEU A 116 1.43 -22.14 -4.16
CA LEU A 116 2.47 -22.07 -3.12
C LEU A 116 1.86 -22.32 -1.74
N ALA A 117 0.75 -21.67 -1.40
CA ALA A 117 0.05 -21.88 -0.14
C ALA A 117 -0.35 -23.36 0.05
N ARG A 118 -0.80 -24.00 -1.04
CA ARG A 118 -1.11 -25.44 -1.03
C ARG A 118 0.14 -26.32 -0.86
N ALA A 119 1.24 -25.99 -1.53
CA ALA A 119 2.51 -26.73 -1.39
C ALA A 119 3.06 -26.65 0.04
N PHE A 120 3.00 -25.47 0.66
CA PHE A 120 3.44 -25.22 2.05
C PHE A 120 2.38 -25.57 3.11
N ARG A 121 1.21 -26.08 2.69
CA ARG A 121 0.09 -26.49 3.57
C ARG A 121 -0.37 -25.37 4.52
N ILE A 122 -0.43 -24.14 4.02
CA ILE A 122 -0.96 -22.98 4.75
C ILE A 122 -2.47 -23.12 4.94
N ASP A 123 -2.97 -22.68 6.10
CA ASP A 123 -4.39 -22.71 6.40
C ASP A 123 -5.21 -21.75 5.50
N ARG A 124 -6.52 -22.00 5.41
CA ARG A 124 -7.40 -21.27 4.48
C ARG A 124 -7.52 -19.80 4.84
N ASP A 125 -7.64 -19.48 6.12
CA ASP A 125 -7.83 -18.13 6.61
C ASP A 125 -6.60 -17.26 6.31
N THR A 126 -5.41 -17.77 6.64
CA THR A 126 -4.13 -17.10 6.35
C THR A 126 -3.92 -16.96 4.85
N THR A 127 -4.25 -17.99 4.06
CA THR A 127 -4.13 -17.93 2.59
C THR A 127 -5.01 -16.83 2.00
N LEU A 128 -6.28 -16.74 2.42
CA LEU A 128 -7.22 -15.74 1.93
C LEU A 128 -6.84 -14.33 2.37
N ILE A 129 -6.39 -14.15 3.60
CA ILE A 129 -5.96 -12.84 4.10
C ILE A 129 -4.69 -12.35 3.42
N THR A 130 -3.69 -13.22 3.25
CA THR A 130 -2.45 -12.85 2.56
C THR A 130 -2.70 -12.60 1.07
N ALA A 131 -3.58 -13.36 0.42
CA ALA A 131 -4.00 -13.10 -0.96
C ALA A 131 -4.72 -11.75 -1.09
N THR A 132 -5.62 -11.43 -0.14
CA THR A 132 -6.31 -10.14 -0.09
C THR A 132 -5.33 -9.00 0.07
N ALA A 133 -4.39 -9.13 1.02
CA ALA A 133 -3.37 -8.13 1.27
C ALA A 133 -2.44 -7.91 0.07
N ALA A 134 -2.13 -8.97 -0.68
CA ALA A 134 -1.26 -8.90 -1.86
C ALA A 134 -1.97 -8.32 -3.09
N LEU A 135 -3.22 -8.68 -3.34
CA LEU A 135 -3.95 -8.28 -4.56
C LEU A 135 -4.68 -6.94 -4.42
N TYR A 136 -5.28 -6.70 -3.26
CA TYR A 136 -6.12 -5.52 -3.02
C TYR A 136 -5.48 -4.53 -2.04
N GLY A 137 -4.44 -4.95 -1.34
CA GLY A 137 -3.77 -4.16 -0.32
C GLY A 137 -4.28 -4.40 1.11
N PRO A 138 -3.55 -3.92 2.12
CA PRO A 138 -3.84 -4.17 3.53
C PRO A 138 -5.15 -3.52 4.00
N VAL A 139 -5.67 -2.54 3.26
CA VAL A 139 -6.90 -1.80 3.61
C VAL A 139 -8.13 -2.69 3.64
N PHE A 140 -8.16 -3.76 2.82
CA PHE A 140 -9.29 -4.69 2.73
C PHE A 140 -9.16 -5.90 3.67
N VAL A 141 -8.03 -6.03 4.38
CA VAL A 141 -7.77 -7.15 5.29
C VAL A 141 -8.77 -7.22 6.44
N PRO A 142 -9.13 -6.12 7.14
CA PRO A 142 -10.12 -6.18 8.23
C PRO A 142 -11.50 -6.67 7.78
N GLN A 143 -11.93 -6.29 6.58
CA GLN A 143 -13.24 -6.60 6.01
C GLN A 143 -13.31 -8.10 5.67
N VAL A 144 -12.28 -8.64 5.02
CA VAL A 144 -12.20 -10.08 4.71
C VAL A 144 -12.05 -10.91 5.98
N ALA A 145 -11.25 -10.47 6.95
CA ALA A 145 -11.10 -11.16 8.24
C ALA A 145 -12.42 -11.21 9.02
N SER A 146 -13.23 -10.15 8.94
CA SER A 146 -14.56 -10.13 9.54
C SER A 146 -15.53 -11.09 8.84
N ALA A 147 -15.44 -11.23 7.51
CA ALA A 147 -16.25 -12.18 6.74
C ALA A 147 -15.87 -13.64 7.03
N LEU A 148 -14.59 -13.91 7.31
CA LEU A 148 -14.09 -15.23 7.71
C LEU A 148 -14.41 -15.60 9.17
N GLY A 149 -14.85 -14.64 9.98
CA GLY A 149 -15.09 -14.86 11.42
C GLY A 149 -13.80 -14.95 12.25
N ASN A 150 -12.64 -14.61 11.69
CA ASN A 150 -11.34 -14.69 12.34
C ASN A 150 -10.67 -13.31 12.31
N ARG A 151 -10.85 -12.50 13.35
CA ARG A 151 -10.23 -11.15 13.42
C ARG A 151 -8.79 -11.16 13.95
N GLN A 152 -8.32 -12.28 14.49
CA GLN A 152 -6.96 -12.37 15.06
C GLN A 152 -5.88 -12.27 13.98
N ILE A 153 -6.19 -12.73 12.76
CA ILE A 153 -5.29 -12.71 11.60
C ILE A 153 -5.15 -11.33 10.93
N VAL A 154 -5.94 -10.32 11.34
CA VAL A 154 -5.90 -8.96 10.75
C VAL A 154 -4.50 -8.35 10.87
N PHE A 155 -3.90 -8.45 12.05
CA PHE A 155 -2.57 -7.89 12.30
C PHE A 155 -1.52 -8.51 11.38
N SER A 156 -1.53 -9.85 11.27
CA SER A 156 -0.63 -10.59 10.40
C SER A 156 -0.83 -10.21 8.93
N GLY A 157 -2.08 -10.12 8.48
CA GLY A 157 -2.41 -9.73 7.10
C GLY A 157 -1.94 -8.32 6.73
N ILE A 158 -2.17 -7.33 7.60
CA ILE A 158 -1.71 -5.95 7.37
C ILE A 158 -0.18 -5.91 7.33
N ALA A 159 0.49 -6.56 8.27
CA ALA A 159 1.96 -6.61 8.30
C ALA A 159 2.53 -7.25 7.04
N MET A 160 2.00 -8.40 6.61
CA MET A 160 2.44 -9.08 5.40
C MET A 160 2.15 -8.27 4.14
N GLY A 161 1.01 -7.58 4.06
CA GLY A 161 0.69 -6.69 2.94
C GLY A 161 1.68 -5.53 2.82
N LEU A 162 1.99 -4.85 3.93
CA LEU A 162 2.94 -3.73 3.95
C LEU A 162 4.37 -4.19 3.61
N LEU A 163 4.79 -5.35 4.13
CA LEU A 163 6.07 -5.95 3.77
C LEU A 163 6.13 -6.33 2.29
N GLY A 164 5.05 -6.91 1.75
CA GLY A 164 4.91 -7.22 0.33
C GLY A 164 5.05 -5.98 -0.55
N TYR A 165 4.42 -4.86 -0.19
CA TYR A 165 4.58 -3.58 -0.90
C TYR A 165 6.03 -3.09 -0.90
N ALA A 166 6.70 -3.14 0.25
CA ALA A 166 8.10 -2.73 0.35
C ALA A 166 8.99 -3.59 -0.57
N LEU A 167 8.88 -4.91 -0.49
CA LEU A 167 9.64 -5.84 -1.32
C LEU A 167 9.31 -5.67 -2.81
N GLY A 168 8.03 -5.49 -3.15
CA GLY A 168 7.57 -5.25 -4.51
C GLY A 168 8.17 -3.97 -5.11
N ASN A 169 8.26 -2.88 -4.34
CA ASN A 169 8.91 -1.66 -4.80
C ASN A 169 10.40 -1.88 -5.11
N TYR A 170 11.15 -2.52 -4.21
CA TYR A 170 12.57 -2.78 -4.45
C TYR A 170 12.82 -3.74 -5.62
N LEU A 171 12.10 -4.86 -5.66
CA LEU A 171 12.28 -5.87 -6.71
C LEU A 171 11.79 -5.35 -8.07
N GLY A 172 10.63 -4.69 -8.10
CA GLY A 172 10.06 -4.15 -9.34
C GLY A 172 10.96 -3.10 -9.98
N LEU A 173 11.45 -2.14 -9.18
CA LEU A 173 12.39 -1.13 -9.66
C LEU A 173 13.75 -1.74 -9.99
N GLY A 174 14.23 -2.69 -9.19
CA GLY A 174 15.47 -3.40 -9.49
C GLY A 174 15.43 -4.17 -10.82
N VAL A 175 14.28 -4.73 -11.19
CA VAL A 175 14.07 -5.39 -12.49
C VAL A 175 13.90 -4.38 -13.63
N ALA A 176 13.30 -3.22 -13.37
CA ALA A 176 13.10 -2.19 -14.38
C ALA A 176 14.41 -1.50 -14.82
N GLU A 177 15.39 -1.44 -13.93
CA GLU A 177 16.71 -0.80 -14.16
C GLU A 177 17.81 -1.81 -14.57
N LEU A 178 17.45 -3.09 -14.78
CA LEU A 178 18.33 -4.14 -15.34
C LEU A 178 18.30 -4.13 -16.87
#